data_AF-A0ABC9A8M2-F1
#
_entry.id   AF-A0ABC9A8M2-F1
#
_cell.length_a   1.000
_cell.length_b   1.000
_cell.length_c   1.000
_cell.angle_alpha   90.00
_cell.angle_beta   90.00
_cell.angle_gamma   90.00
#
_symmetry.space_group_name_H-M   'P 1'
#
loop_
_entity.id
_entity.type
_entity.pdbx_description
1 polymer ?
#
loop_
_entity_poly.entity_id
_entity_poly.type
_entity_poly.pdbx_seq_one_letter_code
_entity_poly.pdbx_strand_id
1 'polypeptide(L)'
;MENLISLVNKLQRACTALGDHGEESALPTLWDSLPAIAVVGGQSSGKSSVLESVVGKDFLPRGSGIVTRRPLVLQLTRIDGPGEYAEFMHLKKKRFTDFALVRKEIADETDRATGRTKQISTVPIYLSIYSPNVVNLTLIDLPGLTKVAVEGQPDSIVHDIENMVRSFIEKPNCIILAISPANQDLATSDAIKISREVDPKGERTFGVLTKIDLMDKGTDAVDILEGRSYRLQYPWIGVVNRSQQDINKNVDMIAARIREREYFASIPEYKHLAHRMGSEHLAKMLSKHLESVIKSRIPGIQSLISKATAELETELCRLGKPIASDAGGKLYTIMEICRMFDSIYKEHLDGARSGGEKIYYIFDNQFPVALKRLQFEKHLAMENVKKLITQADGYQPHLIAPEQGYRRLIESCLVSIKGPAEAAVDAVHAILKELVHRAIKETHELKQFPTLRVEVGSAAFKALDRMRDESKKNALMLVDMECSYLTVDFFRKLPQDVEKGGSPTQSIFDRYNDSYLKRIGTNVQAYVNMVCSTLRNSIPKSIVYCQVREAKRSLLDHFFTELGARETKQLSKLLDEDPEVMERRAKLAQRLELYRSAQAEIDAVAWAK
;
A
#
# COMPACT_ATOMS: atom_id res chain seq x y z
N MET A 1 -36.02 6.04 -9.74
CA MET A 1 -36.21 5.99 -8.26
C MET A 1 -36.07 4.58 -7.69
N GLU A 2 -36.55 3.51 -8.35
CA GLU A 2 -36.24 2.09 -8.01
C GLU A 2 -34.73 1.75 -7.97
N ASN A 3 -33.89 2.61 -8.56
CA ASN A 3 -32.44 2.49 -8.64
C ASN A 3 -31.69 2.55 -7.30
N LEU A 4 -32.24 3.22 -6.27
CA LEU A 4 -31.54 3.44 -5.00
C LEU A 4 -31.36 2.17 -4.17
N ILE A 5 -32.37 1.30 -4.17
CA ILE A 5 -32.31 0.02 -3.45
C ILE A 5 -31.41 -0.95 -4.22
N SER A 6 -31.47 -0.92 -5.56
CA SER A 6 -30.54 -1.67 -6.43
C SER A 6 -29.08 -1.28 -6.17
N LEU A 7 -28.80 0.02 -6.05
CA LEU A 7 -27.48 0.53 -5.67
C LEU A 7 -26.99 -0.05 -4.33
N VAL A 8 -27.81 0.05 -3.27
CA VAL A 8 -27.44 -0.51 -1.96
C VAL A 8 -27.18 -2.01 -2.04
N ASN A 9 -27.98 -2.75 -2.81
CA ASN A 9 -27.81 -4.20 -2.99
C ASN A 9 -26.49 -4.54 -3.70
N LYS A 10 -26.12 -3.75 -4.72
CA LYS A 10 -24.84 -3.91 -5.40
C LYS A 10 -23.66 -3.60 -4.49
N LEU A 11 -23.72 -2.49 -3.75
CA LEU A 11 -22.70 -2.12 -2.76
C LEU A 11 -22.52 -3.21 -1.70
N GLN A 12 -23.63 -3.73 -1.19
CA GLN A 12 -23.64 -4.87 -0.28
C GLN A 12 -22.90 -6.08 -0.88
N ARG A 13 -23.27 -6.53 -2.10
CA ARG A 13 -22.61 -7.67 -2.76
C ARG A 13 -21.12 -7.44 -2.97
N ALA A 14 -20.75 -6.22 -3.34
CA ALA A 14 -19.38 -5.77 -3.51
C ALA A 14 -18.58 -5.95 -2.19
N CYS A 15 -19.03 -5.34 -1.10
CA CYS A 15 -18.39 -5.47 0.22
C CYS A 15 -18.28 -6.94 0.67
N THR A 16 -19.33 -7.72 0.42
CA THR A 16 -19.38 -9.15 0.76
C THR A 16 -18.34 -9.96 -0.01
N ALA A 17 -18.15 -9.66 -1.30
CA ALA A 17 -17.19 -10.39 -2.13
C ALA A 17 -15.73 -10.18 -1.70
N LEU A 18 -15.44 -9.05 -1.03
CA LEU A 18 -14.12 -8.72 -0.51
C LEU A 18 -13.88 -9.19 0.93
N GLY A 19 -14.86 -9.84 1.57
CA GLY A 19 -14.76 -10.20 2.98
C GLY A 19 -14.85 -8.99 3.93
N ASP A 20 -15.34 -7.83 3.46
CA ASP A 20 -15.57 -6.63 4.27
C ASP A 20 -16.89 -6.77 5.07
N HIS A 21 -16.96 -7.84 5.85
CA HIS A 21 -18.12 -8.28 6.62
C HIS A 21 -18.14 -7.79 8.07
N GLY A 22 -17.21 -6.91 8.43
CA GLY A 22 -17.05 -6.43 9.80
C GLY A 22 -16.29 -7.40 10.71
N GLU A 23 -15.76 -8.51 10.20
CA GLU A 23 -14.81 -9.34 10.94
C GLU A 23 -13.37 -8.85 10.61
N GLU A 24 -12.65 -8.43 11.66
CA GLU A 24 -11.21 -8.12 11.71
C GLU A 24 -10.68 -6.70 11.39
N SER A 25 -11.50 -5.68 11.08
CA SER A 25 -10.99 -4.31 10.90
C SER A 25 -11.55 -3.32 11.93
N ALA A 26 -10.66 -2.57 12.59
CA ALA A 26 -10.97 -1.55 13.61
C ALA A 26 -11.73 -0.30 13.08
N LEU A 27 -12.16 -0.31 11.81
CA LEU A 27 -12.86 0.78 11.15
C LEU A 27 -14.26 0.32 10.71
N PRO A 28 -15.31 1.17 10.82
CA PRO A 28 -16.64 0.86 10.31
C PRO A 28 -16.54 0.50 8.83
N THR A 29 -16.97 -0.70 8.47
CA THR A 29 -16.92 -1.15 7.08
C THR A 29 -17.99 -0.42 6.26
N LEU A 30 -17.82 -0.36 4.94
CA LEU A 30 -18.86 0.20 4.07
C LEU A 30 -20.18 -0.58 4.25
N TRP A 31 -20.08 -1.89 4.53
CA TRP A 31 -21.21 -2.75 4.85
C TRP A 31 -22.02 -2.27 6.07
N ASP A 32 -21.38 -1.88 7.16
CA ASP A 32 -22.05 -1.41 8.40
C ASP A 32 -22.82 -0.09 8.22
N SER A 33 -22.44 0.68 7.20
CA SER A 33 -23.07 1.95 6.87
C SER A 33 -24.30 1.80 5.97
N LEU A 34 -24.54 0.61 5.39
CA LEU A 34 -25.65 0.37 4.49
C LEU A 34 -26.93 0.02 5.27
N PRO A 35 -28.08 0.65 4.96
CA PRO A 35 -29.32 0.36 5.65
C PRO A 35 -29.87 -1.01 5.26
N ALA A 36 -30.36 -1.73 6.26
CA ALA A 36 -30.96 -3.06 6.11
C ALA A 36 -32.13 -3.23 7.07
N ILE A 37 -33.02 -4.18 6.78
CA ILE A 37 -34.15 -4.52 7.66
C ILE A 37 -33.85 -5.84 8.34
N ALA A 38 -33.69 -5.85 9.66
CA ALA A 38 -33.51 -7.06 10.45
C ALA A 38 -34.84 -7.55 11.00
N VAL A 39 -35.15 -8.83 10.79
CA VAL A 39 -36.37 -9.47 11.28
C VAL A 39 -36.09 -10.12 12.63
N VAL A 40 -36.79 -9.66 13.67
CA VAL A 40 -36.61 -10.11 15.04
C VAL A 40 -37.92 -10.67 15.57
N GLY A 41 -37.85 -11.80 16.27
CA GLY A 41 -39.04 -12.45 16.81
C GLY A 41 -38.72 -13.74 17.55
N GLY A 42 -39.54 -14.09 18.54
CA GLY A 42 -39.43 -15.37 19.24
C GLY A 42 -39.58 -16.58 18.31
N GLN A 43 -39.14 -17.75 18.77
CA GLN A 43 -39.38 -18.99 18.05
C GLN A 43 -40.88 -19.17 17.77
N SER A 44 -41.24 -19.59 16.56
CA SER A 44 -42.64 -19.79 16.13
C SER A 44 -43.53 -18.54 16.12
N SER A 45 -42.97 -17.32 16.19
CA SER A 45 -43.72 -16.06 16.02
C SER A 45 -44.21 -15.79 14.59
N GLY A 46 -43.82 -16.64 13.63
CA GLY A 46 -44.22 -16.52 12.23
C GLY A 46 -43.25 -15.72 11.35
N LYS A 47 -42.01 -15.46 11.79
CA LYS A 47 -40.98 -14.74 11.01
C LYS A 47 -40.84 -15.23 9.57
N SER A 48 -40.54 -16.52 9.40
CA SER A 48 -40.36 -17.13 8.08
C SER A 48 -41.64 -17.06 7.24
N SER A 49 -42.82 -17.13 7.87
CA SER A 49 -44.09 -16.98 7.16
C SER A 49 -44.34 -15.55 6.71
N VAL A 50 -43.99 -14.54 7.51
CA VAL A 50 -44.06 -13.12 7.08
C VAL A 50 -43.12 -12.87 5.92
N LEU A 51 -41.88 -13.38 5.97
CA LEU A 51 -40.91 -13.27 4.88
C LEU A 51 -41.42 -13.93 3.60
N GLU A 52 -41.91 -15.17 3.67
CA GLU A 52 -42.49 -15.88 2.53
C GLU A 52 -43.75 -15.19 1.98
N SER A 53 -44.58 -14.60 2.84
CA SER A 53 -45.76 -13.82 2.44
C SER A 53 -45.38 -12.51 1.74
N VAL A 54 -44.30 -11.85 2.17
CA VAL A 54 -43.75 -10.64 1.51
C VAL A 54 -43.17 -10.99 0.14
N VAL A 55 -42.43 -12.10 0.02
CA VAL A 55 -41.87 -12.58 -1.26
C VAL A 55 -42.95 -13.17 -2.17
N GLY A 56 -43.97 -13.81 -1.60
CA GLY A 56 -45.01 -14.54 -2.34
C GLY A 56 -44.59 -15.95 -2.76
N LYS A 57 -43.55 -16.54 -2.16
CA LYS A 57 -43.03 -17.88 -2.49
C LYS A 57 -42.58 -18.64 -1.25
N ASP A 58 -42.61 -19.96 -1.37
CA ASP A 58 -42.14 -20.92 -0.37
C ASP A 58 -40.67 -21.27 -0.62
N PHE A 59 -39.76 -20.75 0.19
CA PHE A 59 -38.32 -20.96 0.00
C PHE A 59 -37.53 -21.11 1.30
N LEU A 60 -38.12 -20.77 2.46
CA LEU A 60 -37.46 -20.94 3.73
C LEU A 60 -37.67 -22.37 4.25
N PRO A 61 -36.68 -22.96 4.94
CA PRO A 61 -36.85 -24.24 5.60
C PRO A 61 -37.94 -24.15 6.67
N ARG A 62 -38.62 -25.27 6.92
CA ARG A 62 -39.68 -25.39 7.94
C ARG A 62 -39.43 -26.66 8.75
N GLY A 63 -39.56 -26.58 10.07
CA GLY A 63 -39.34 -27.72 10.97
C GLY A 63 -39.59 -27.38 12.43
N SER A 64 -39.56 -28.40 13.29
CA SER A 64 -39.59 -28.25 14.74
C SER A 64 -38.20 -27.90 15.28
N GLY A 65 -38.09 -26.90 16.17
CA GLY A 65 -36.81 -26.43 16.73
C GLY A 65 -36.33 -25.11 16.12
N ILE A 66 -35.04 -24.81 16.26
CA ILE A 66 -34.41 -23.62 15.66
C ILE A 66 -34.19 -23.90 14.17
N VAL A 67 -35.06 -23.33 13.34
CA VAL A 67 -35.05 -23.56 11.89
C VAL A 67 -33.99 -22.70 11.20
N THR A 68 -33.96 -21.40 11.50
CA THR A 68 -32.92 -20.47 11.04
C THR A 68 -31.74 -20.52 12.00
N ARG A 69 -30.67 -21.24 11.66
CA ARG A 69 -29.43 -21.37 12.47
C ARG A 69 -28.30 -20.43 12.03
N ARG A 70 -28.46 -19.79 10.88
CA ARG A 70 -27.55 -18.79 10.31
C ARG A 70 -28.37 -17.58 9.86
N PRO A 71 -27.87 -16.35 10.00
CA PRO A 71 -28.51 -15.19 9.40
C PRO A 71 -28.68 -15.37 7.89
N LEU A 72 -29.85 -15.04 7.34
CA LEU A 72 -30.09 -15.07 5.90
C LEU A 72 -30.30 -13.65 5.39
N VAL A 73 -29.35 -13.15 4.61
CA VAL A 73 -29.47 -11.86 3.91
C VAL A 73 -30.19 -12.09 2.59
N LEU A 74 -31.46 -11.71 2.56
CA LEU A 74 -32.36 -11.84 1.44
C LEU A 74 -32.48 -10.53 0.68
N GLN A 75 -32.03 -10.52 -0.57
CA GLN A 75 -32.15 -9.39 -1.49
C GLN A 75 -33.23 -9.66 -2.52
N LEU A 76 -34.32 -8.89 -2.46
CA LEU A 76 -35.41 -8.94 -3.42
C LEU A 76 -35.17 -7.89 -4.50
N THR A 77 -35.21 -8.31 -5.76
CA THR A 77 -35.05 -7.42 -6.93
C THR A 77 -36.24 -7.61 -7.87
N ARG A 78 -36.95 -6.52 -8.11
CA ARG A 78 -37.99 -6.44 -9.12
C ARG A 78 -37.37 -6.48 -10.52
N ILE A 79 -37.91 -7.31 -11.39
CA ILE A 79 -37.51 -7.40 -12.80
C ILE A 79 -38.73 -7.23 -13.69
N ASP A 80 -38.55 -6.62 -14.86
CA ASP A 80 -39.64 -6.41 -15.83
C ASP A 80 -39.91 -7.64 -16.72
N GLY A 81 -39.11 -8.70 -16.58
CA GLY A 81 -39.25 -9.95 -17.31
C GLY A 81 -40.19 -10.97 -16.65
N PRO A 82 -40.71 -11.95 -17.42
CA PRO A 82 -41.67 -12.94 -16.91
C PRO A 82 -41.04 -14.07 -16.06
N GLY A 83 -39.71 -14.20 -16.05
CA GLY A 83 -39.03 -15.34 -15.41
C GLY A 83 -38.57 -15.04 -13.99
N GLU A 84 -38.99 -15.86 -13.03
CA GLU A 84 -38.55 -15.77 -11.63
C GLU A 84 -37.35 -16.70 -11.38
N TYR A 85 -36.31 -16.19 -10.72
CA TYR A 85 -35.15 -17.01 -10.36
C TYR A 85 -34.44 -16.49 -9.10
N ALA A 86 -33.68 -17.36 -8.47
CA ALA A 86 -32.83 -17.05 -7.33
C ALA A 86 -31.36 -17.40 -7.60
N GLU A 87 -30.46 -16.63 -7.01
CA GLU A 87 -29.01 -16.82 -7.09
C GLU A 87 -28.40 -16.74 -5.69
N PHE A 88 -27.54 -17.71 -5.37
CA PHE A 88 -26.75 -17.71 -4.15
C PHE A 88 -25.35 -17.15 -4.42
N MET A 89 -24.80 -16.44 -3.44
CA MET A 89 -23.46 -15.88 -3.60
C MET A 89 -22.35 -16.93 -3.60
N HIS A 90 -22.50 -18.02 -2.84
CA HIS A 90 -21.53 -19.11 -2.80
C HIS A 90 -21.57 -20.00 -4.04
N LEU A 91 -22.68 -19.99 -4.80
CA LEU A 91 -22.85 -20.70 -6.07
C LEU A 91 -22.91 -19.74 -7.26
N LYS A 92 -21.82 -19.01 -7.47
CA LYS A 92 -21.69 -18.06 -8.58
C LYS A 92 -22.01 -18.77 -9.91
N LYS A 93 -22.90 -18.18 -10.73
CA LYS A 93 -23.37 -18.64 -12.06
C LYS A 93 -24.46 -19.73 -12.10
N LYS A 94 -25.00 -20.18 -10.96
CA LYS A 94 -26.14 -21.11 -10.93
C LYS A 94 -27.44 -20.37 -10.62
N ARG A 95 -28.39 -20.43 -11.54
CA ARG A 95 -29.75 -19.89 -11.37
C ARG A 95 -30.70 -20.98 -10.92
N PHE A 96 -31.46 -20.70 -9.87
CA PHE A 96 -32.50 -21.58 -9.34
C PHE A 96 -33.86 -21.04 -9.76
N THR A 97 -34.58 -21.79 -10.59
CA THR A 97 -35.98 -21.47 -10.97
C THR A 97 -36.98 -22.19 -10.06
N ASP A 98 -36.57 -23.30 -9.44
CA ASP A 98 -37.35 -24.04 -8.47
C ASP A 98 -37.00 -23.63 -7.04
N PHE A 99 -37.95 -23.00 -6.34
CA PHE A 99 -37.79 -22.54 -4.95
C PHE A 99 -37.75 -23.70 -3.93
N ALA A 100 -38.19 -24.90 -4.29
CA ALA A 100 -37.97 -26.09 -3.45
C ALA A 100 -36.48 -26.45 -3.38
N LEU A 101 -35.75 -26.26 -4.50
CA LEU A 101 -34.29 -26.42 -4.52
C LEU A 101 -33.58 -25.30 -3.75
N VAL A 102 -34.10 -24.07 -3.80
CA VAL A 102 -33.59 -22.95 -2.98
C VAL A 102 -33.71 -23.30 -1.49
N ARG A 103 -34.87 -23.79 -1.06
CA ARG A 103 -35.08 -24.26 0.32
C ARG A 103 -34.09 -25.33 0.73
N LYS A 104 -33.89 -26.33 -0.13
CA LYS A 104 -32.95 -27.42 0.12
C LYS A 104 -31.52 -26.90 0.22
N GLU A 105 -31.11 -26.01 -0.68
CA GLU A 105 -29.77 -25.42 -0.66
C GLU A 105 -29.52 -24.58 0.61
N ILE A 106 -30.51 -23.82 1.10
CA ILE A 106 -30.38 -23.09 2.38
C ILE A 106 -30.11 -24.08 3.52
N ALA A 107 -30.84 -25.20 3.56
CA ALA A 107 -30.64 -26.23 4.59
C ALA A 107 -29.27 -26.89 4.47
N ASP A 108 -28.87 -27.29 3.24
CA ASP A 108 -27.59 -27.94 2.96
C ASP A 108 -26.40 -27.04 3.30
N GLU A 109 -26.46 -25.74 2.95
CA GLU A 109 -25.42 -24.74 3.25
C GLU A 109 -25.39 -24.38 4.75
N THR A 110 -26.53 -24.43 5.43
CA THR A 110 -26.58 -24.29 6.89
C THR A 110 -25.86 -25.46 7.55
N ASP A 111 -26.21 -26.69 7.19
CA ASP A 111 -25.62 -27.91 7.75
C ASP A 111 -24.12 -28.05 7.43
N ARG A 112 -23.68 -27.52 6.28
CA ARG A 112 -22.25 -27.48 5.91
C ARG A 112 -21.41 -26.66 6.89
N ALA A 113 -21.92 -25.52 7.35
CA ALA A 113 -21.18 -24.60 8.22
C ALA A 113 -21.36 -24.91 9.72
N THR A 114 -22.56 -25.33 10.15
CA THR A 114 -22.86 -25.61 11.57
C THR A 114 -22.66 -27.08 11.96
N GLY A 115 -22.32 -27.93 10.99
CA GLY A 115 -22.47 -29.38 11.12
C GLY A 115 -23.95 -29.80 11.22
N ARG A 116 -24.20 -31.12 11.27
CA ARG A 116 -25.54 -31.68 11.61
C ARG A 116 -25.90 -31.51 13.09
N THR A 117 -24.98 -30.96 13.88
CA THR A 117 -25.20 -30.51 15.25
C THR A 117 -26.08 -29.26 15.27
N LYS A 118 -26.94 -29.10 16.28
CA LYS A 118 -27.90 -27.98 16.41
C LYS A 118 -27.24 -26.63 16.76
N GLN A 119 -26.00 -26.41 16.33
CA GLN A 119 -25.21 -25.19 16.55
C GLN A 119 -25.65 -24.07 15.61
N ILE A 120 -25.29 -22.83 15.96
CA ILE A 120 -25.55 -21.62 15.16
C ILE A 120 -24.23 -21.07 14.62
N SER A 121 -24.29 -20.27 13.57
CA SER A 121 -23.12 -19.56 13.03
C SER A 121 -23.49 -18.12 12.68
N THR A 122 -22.58 -17.19 12.98
CA THR A 122 -22.71 -15.75 12.70
C THR A 122 -22.54 -15.43 11.21
N VAL A 123 -21.96 -16.34 10.43
CA VAL A 123 -21.68 -16.14 9.00
C VAL A 123 -22.98 -16.19 8.19
N PRO A 124 -23.41 -15.07 7.56
CA PRO A 124 -24.68 -15.02 6.85
C PRO A 124 -24.68 -15.85 5.55
N ILE A 125 -25.87 -16.27 5.13
CA ILE A 125 -26.13 -16.81 3.79
C ILE A 125 -26.69 -15.67 2.92
N TYR A 126 -26.13 -15.47 1.73
CA TYR A 126 -26.56 -14.44 0.79
C TYR A 126 -27.42 -15.02 -0.33
N LEU A 127 -28.68 -14.60 -0.37
CA LEU A 127 -29.67 -15.04 -1.35
C LEU A 127 -30.27 -13.83 -2.09
N SER A 128 -30.20 -13.85 -3.41
CA SER A 128 -30.85 -12.86 -4.26
C SER A 128 -32.01 -13.49 -5.02
N ILE A 129 -33.21 -12.92 -4.90
CA ILE A 129 -34.42 -13.35 -5.62
C ILE A 129 -34.82 -12.27 -6.62
N TYR A 130 -35.04 -12.67 -7.86
CA TYR A 130 -35.49 -11.84 -8.96
C TYR A 130 -36.91 -12.25 -9.36
N SER A 131 -37.89 -11.34 -9.21
CA SER A 131 -39.29 -11.60 -9.58
C SER A 131 -40.00 -10.30 -9.98
N PRO A 132 -40.98 -10.32 -10.91
CA PRO A 132 -41.80 -9.15 -11.22
C PRO A 132 -42.80 -8.78 -10.12
N ASN A 133 -43.08 -9.72 -9.20
CA ASN A 133 -44.13 -9.63 -8.19
C ASN A 133 -43.63 -9.13 -6.82
N VAL A 134 -42.34 -8.80 -6.70
CA VAL A 134 -41.71 -8.32 -5.47
C VAL A 134 -41.30 -6.86 -5.58
N VAL A 135 -41.14 -6.21 -4.43
CA VAL A 135 -40.52 -4.89 -4.33
C VAL A 135 -39.02 -5.03 -4.12
N ASN A 136 -38.24 -4.03 -4.55
CA ASN A 136 -36.83 -3.96 -4.19
C ASN A 136 -36.72 -3.80 -2.68
N LEU A 137 -36.14 -4.79 -2.00
CA LEU A 137 -36.06 -4.81 -0.54
C LEU A 137 -34.93 -5.73 -0.09
N THR A 138 -34.24 -5.36 0.98
CA THR A 138 -33.25 -6.24 1.63
C THR A 138 -33.65 -6.52 3.06
N LEU A 139 -33.81 -7.81 3.35
CA LEU A 139 -34.29 -8.35 4.61
C LEU A 139 -33.21 -9.28 5.17
N ILE A 140 -33.00 -9.23 6.48
CA ILE A 140 -32.10 -10.12 7.20
C ILE A 140 -32.98 -10.99 8.11
N ASP A 141 -33.13 -12.27 7.78
CA ASP A 141 -33.77 -13.23 8.69
C ASP A 141 -32.77 -13.65 9.75
N LEU A 142 -33.12 -13.42 11.01
CA LEU A 142 -32.28 -13.78 12.15
C LEU A 142 -32.87 -15.01 12.87
N PRO A 143 -32.02 -15.82 13.54
CA PRO A 143 -32.49 -16.90 14.39
C PRO A 143 -33.56 -16.42 15.39
N GLY A 144 -34.57 -17.26 15.62
CA GLY A 144 -35.62 -16.93 16.57
C GLY A 144 -35.12 -16.95 18.01
N LEU A 145 -35.51 -15.96 18.80
CA LEU A 145 -35.19 -15.91 20.23
C LEU A 145 -35.83 -17.13 20.93
N THR A 146 -35.02 -17.89 21.66
CA THR A 146 -35.43 -19.08 22.42
C THR A 146 -35.20 -18.84 23.91
N LYS A 147 -36.11 -19.32 24.77
CA LYS A 147 -35.97 -19.16 26.24
C LYS A 147 -35.26 -20.32 26.93
N VAL A 148 -35.20 -21.48 26.28
CA VAL A 148 -34.66 -22.73 26.85
C VAL A 148 -33.85 -23.46 25.77
N ALA A 149 -32.71 -24.02 26.15
CA ALA A 149 -31.92 -24.90 25.29
C ALA A 149 -32.62 -26.26 25.16
N VAL A 150 -32.79 -26.75 23.93
CA VAL A 150 -33.30 -28.12 23.68
C VAL A 150 -32.16 -29.13 23.68
N GLU A 151 -32.46 -30.41 23.93
CA GLU A 151 -31.47 -31.50 23.98
C GLU A 151 -30.52 -31.48 22.76
N GLY A 152 -29.22 -31.45 23.04
CA GLY A 152 -28.13 -31.37 22.06
C GLY A 152 -27.66 -29.96 21.70
N GLN A 153 -28.19 -28.90 22.33
CA GLN A 153 -27.68 -27.53 22.25
C GLN A 153 -26.88 -27.15 23.50
N PRO A 154 -25.87 -26.26 23.38
CA PRO A 154 -25.16 -25.75 24.55
C PRO A 154 -26.07 -24.83 25.38
N ASP A 155 -25.85 -24.77 26.70
CA ASP A 155 -26.61 -23.88 27.59
C ASP A 155 -26.41 -22.39 27.25
N SER A 156 -25.30 -22.05 26.57
CA SER A 156 -25.02 -20.70 26.09
C SER A 156 -25.88 -20.26 24.90
N ILE A 157 -26.59 -21.17 24.23
CA ILE A 157 -27.25 -20.90 22.93
C ILE A 157 -28.22 -19.73 22.99
N VAL A 158 -28.91 -19.54 24.12
CA VAL A 158 -29.84 -18.43 24.33
C VAL A 158 -29.10 -17.09 24.27
N HIS A 159 -27.97 -16.99 24.98
CA HIS A 159 -27.12 -15.80 24.97
C HIS A 159 -26.44 -15.62 23.61
N ASP A 160 -26.00 -16.70 22.96
CA ASP A 160 -25.34 -16.62 21.66
C ASP A 160 -26.29 -16.11 20.56
N ILE A 161 -27.55 -16.56 20.57
CA ILE A 161 -28.60 -16.04 19.67
C ILE A 161 -28.91 -14.58 19.99
N GLU A 162 -29.05 -14.22 21.26
CA GLU A 162 -29.34 -12.85 21.66
C GLU A 162 -28.20 -11.90 21.24
N ASN A 163 -26.95 -12.27 21.49
CA ASN A 163 -25.76 -11.53 21.07
C ASN A 163 -25.68 -11.40 19.55
N MET A 164 -25.97 -12.47 18.82
CA MET A 164 -26.05 -12.43 17.36
C MET A 164 -27.13 -11.48 16.89
N VAL A 165 -28.33 -11.51 17.46
CA VAL A 165 -29.40 -10.57 17.08
C VAL A 165 -28.97 -9.13 17.38
N ARG A 166 -28.42 -8.88 18.59
CA ARG A 166 -27.90 -7.57 19.01
C ARG A 166 -26.87 -7.01 18.03
N SER A 167 -25.92 -7.82 17.57
CA SER A 167 -24.88 -7.35 16.64
C SER A 167 -25.44 -6.83 15.31
N PHE A 168 -26.64 -7.25 14.89
CA PHE A 168 -27.32 -6.69 13.72
C PHE A 168 -28.18 -5.47 14.07
N ILE A 169 -28.94 -5.51 15.17
CA ILE A 169 -29.92 -4.45 15.50
C ILE A 169 -29.34 -3.25 16.25
N GLU A 170 -28.16 -3.36 16.88
CA GLU A 170 -27.46 -2.22 17.49
C GLU A 170 -26.98 -1.22 16.44
N LYS A 171 -26.82 -1.66 15.19
CA LYS A 171 -26.40 -0.78 14.09
C LYS A 171 -27.44 0.32 13.89
N PRO A 172 -27.06 1.62 13.90
CA PRO A 172 -28.00 2.73 13.84
C PRO A 172 -28.76 2.82 12.51
N ASN A 173 -28.21 2.22 11.44
CA ASN A 173 -28.81 2.18 10.11
C ASN A 173 -29.71 0.95 9.90
N CYS A 174 -29.86 0.08 10.90
CA CYS A 174 -30.72 -1.10 10.82
C CYS A 174 -32.16 -0.74 11.21
N ILE A 175 -33.10 -1.03 10.32
CA ILE A 175 -34.54 -0.99 10.60
C ILE A 175 -34.90 -2.31 11.28
N ILE A 176 -35.64 -2.26 12.39
CA ILE A 176 -36.01 -3.44 13.16
C ILE A 176 -37.46 -3.81 12.83
N LEU A 177 -37.68 -5.03 12.35
CA LEU A 177 -39.00 -5.60 12.14
C LEU A 177 -39.33 -6.56 13.29
N ALA A 178 -40.05 -6.06 14.30
CA ALA A 178 -40.40 -6.80 15.51
C ALA A 178 -41.70 -7.60 15.31
N ILE A 179 -41.57 -8.91 15.11
CA ILE A 179 -42.68 -9.83 14.84
C ILE A 179 -43.16 -10.49 16.14
N SER A 180 -44.41 -10.21 16.52
CA SER A 180 -45.07 -10.77 17.70
C SER A 180 -46.38 -11.46 17.32
N PRO A 181 -46.71 -12.64 17.89
CA PRO A 181 -47.98 -13.28 17.66
C PRO A 181 -49.10 -12.61 18.48
N ALA A 182 -50.30 -12.49 17.91
CA ALA A 182 -51.46 -11.83 18.51
C ALA A 182 -52.12 -12.63 19.63
N ASN A 183 -51.92 -13.96 19.62
CA ASN A 183 -52.49 -14.88 20.62
C ASN A 183 -51.65 -14.96 21.91
N GLN A 184 -50.65 -14.10 22.07
CA GLN A 184 -49.83 -13.98 23.28
C GLN A 184 -49.82 -12.52 23.73
N ASP A 185 -49.66 -12.30 25.03
CA ASP A 185 -49.55 -10.95 25.57
C ASP A 185 -48.28 -10.27 25.05
N LEU A 186 -48.45 -9.07 24.49
CA LEU A 186 -47.39 -8.27 23.91
C LEU A 186 -46.32 -7.89 24.95
N ALA A 187 -46.68 -7.77 26.22
CA ALA A 187 -45.75 -7.48 27.31
C ALA A 187 -44.68 -8.56 27.49
N THR A 188 -44.95 -9.79 27.02
CA THR A 188 -44.03 -10.93 27.11
C THR A 188 -43.20 -11.15 25.84
N SER A 189 -43.34 -10.27 24.84
CA SER A 189 -42.66 -10.39 23.55
C SER A 189 -41.17 -10.09 23.65
N ASP A 190 -40.36 -11.12 23.40
CA ASP A 190 -38.89 -11.00 23.35
C ASP A 190 -38.45 -10.04 22.23
N ALA A 191 -39.23 -9.95 21.14
CA ALA A 191 -38.95 -9.06 20.02
C ALA A 191 -39.02 -7.59 20.44
N ILE A 192 -40.03 -7.23 21.24
CA ILE A 192 -40.22 -5.85 21.72
C ILE A 192 -39.23 -5.51 22.82
N LYS A 193 -38.94 -6.47 23.71
CA LYS A 193 -37.92 -6.31 24.76
C LYS A 193 -36.57 -5.93 24.14
N ILE A 194 -36.05 -6.76 23.22
CA ILE A 194 -34.73 -6.53 22.63
C ILE A 194 -34.70 -5.29 21.73
N SER A 195 -35.80 -4.99 21.03
CA SER A 195 -35.90 -3.77 20.20
C SER A 195 -35.88 -2.51 21.05
N ARG A 196 -36.53 -2.51 22.22
CA ARG A 196 -36.59 -1.35 23.12
C ARG A 196 -35.24 -1.05 23.77
N GLU A 197 -34.43 -2.07 24.03
CA GLU A 197 -33.08 -1.90 24.57
C GLU A 197 -32.16 -1.13 23.59
N VAL A 198 -32.32 -1.34 22.27
CA VAL A 198 -31.50 -0.71 21.23
C VAL A 198 -32.17 0.48 20.53
N ASP A 199 -33.48 0.63 20.66
CA ASP A 199 -34.29 1.74 20.12
C ASP A 199 -35.38 2.16 21.13
N PRO A 200 -35.00 2.85 22.24
CA PRO A 200 -35.94 3.21 23.30
C PRO A 200 -37.08 4.14 22.85
N LYS A 201 -36.86 4.90 21.76
CA LYS A 201 -37.83 5.86 21.21
C LYS A 201 -38.72 5.25 20.13
N GLY A 202 -38.39 4.05 19.63
CA GLY A 202 -39.11 3.38 18.55
C GLY A 202 -39.00 4.09 17.20
N GLU A 203 -37.90 4.82 16.95
CA GLU A 203 -37.71 5.66 15.74
C GLU A 203 -37.40 4.83 14.48
N ARG A 204 -36.96 3.57 14.64
CA ARG A 204 -36.57 2.65 13.56
C ARG A 204 -37.16 1.25 13.72
N THR A 205 -38.16 1.09 14.58
CA THR A 205 -38.81 -0.19 14.89
C THR A 205 -40.23 -0.26 14.33
N PHE A 206 -40.50 -1.29 13.53
CA PHE A 206 -41.81 -1.63 12.97
C PHE A 206 -42.40 -2.83 13.70
N GLY A 207 -43.61 -2.68 14.25
CA GLY A 207 -44.34 -3.76 14.89
C GLY A 207 -45.18 -4.55 13.89
N VAL A 208 -44.99 -5.87 13.84
CA VAL A 208 -45.82 -6.78 13.03
C VAL A 208 -46.52 -7.76 13.95
N LEU A 209 -47.84 -7.82 13.82
CA LEU A 209 -48.70 -8.72 14.59
C LEU A 209 -49.14 -9.88 13.69
N THR A 210 -48.76 -11.10 14.03
CA THR A 210 -49.12 -12.31 13.28
C THR A 210 -50.18 -13.12 14.01
N LYS A 211 -50.78 -14.14 13.38
CA LYS A 211 -51.73 -15.07 14.02
C LYS A 211 -52.97 -14.38 14.64
N ILE A 212 -53.42 -13.28 14.04
CA ILE A 212 -54.63 -12.55 14.48
C ILE A 212 -55.89 -13.42 14.32
N ASP A 213 -55.86 -14.34 13.36
CA ASP A 213 -56.89 -15.35 13.10
C ASP A 213 -57.00 -16.43 14.18
N LEU A 214 -55.98 -16.57 15.04
CA LEU A 214 -55.91 -17.56 16.12
C LEU A 214 -56.16 -16.97 17.51
N MET A 215 -56.71 -15.75 17.57
CA MET A 215 -57.10 -15.12 18.83
C MET A 215 -58.35 -15.78 19.43
N ASP A 216 -58.48 -15.74 20.75
CA ASP A 216 -59.63 -16.28 21.45
C ASP A 216 -60.90 -15.50 21.07
N LYS A 217 -62.00 -16.22 20.85
CA LYS A 217 -63.28 -15.61 20.47
C LYS A 217 -63.72 -14.61 21.53
N GLY A 218 -63.96 -13.37 21.12
CA GLY A 218 -64.32 -12.27 22.01
C GLY A 218 -63.15 -11.38 22.43
N THR A 219 -61.93 -11.67 21.96
CA THR A 219 -60.78 -10.78 22.05
C THR A 219 -60.42 -10.20 20.68
N ASP A 220 -59.86 -8.99 20.68
CA ASP A 220 -59.38 -8.32 19.46
C ASP A 220 -58.01 -7.68 19.69
N ALA A 221 -57.32 -7.39 18.59
CA ALA A 221 -56.01 -6.75 18.59
C ALA A 221 -56.08 -5.26 18.20
N VAL A 222 -57.26 -4.62 18.21
CA VAL A 222 -57.43 -3.25 17.72
C VAL A 222 -56.58 -2.27 18.53
N ASP A 223 -56.53 -2.44 19.85
CA ASP A 223 -55.70 -1.60 20.74
C ASP A 223 -54.20 -1.67 20.42
N ILE A 224 -53.72 -2.83 19.98
CA ILE A 224 -52.32 -3.02 19.57
C ILE A 224 -52.11 -2.41 18.20
N LEU A 225 -52.99 -2.70 17.24
CA LEU A 225 -52.91 -2.24 15.85
C LEU A 225 -53.02 -0.72 15.71
N GLU A 226 -53.80 -0.06 16.58
CA GLU A 226 -53.90 1.40 16.66
C GLU A 226 -52.76 2.03 17.47
N GLY A 227 -51.90 1.23 18.10
CA GLY A 227 -50.78 1.69 18.92
C GLY A 227 -51.19 2.28 20.27
N ARG A 228 -52.40 1.99 20.76
CA ARG A 228 -52.90 2.40 22.09
C ARG A 228 -52.23 1.59 23.21
N SER A 229 -52.03 0.29 23.00
CA SER A 229 -51.39 -0.60 23.97
C SER A 229 -49.88 -0.39 24.04
N TYR A 230 -49.19 -0.37 22.88
CA TYR A 230 -47.76 -0.10 22.79
C TYR A 230 -47.47 0.87 21.64
N ARG A 231 -47.04 2.08 21.99
CA ARG A 231 -46.82 3.17 21.03
C ARG A 231 -45.44 3.06 20.39
N LEU A 232 -45.40 2.83 19.08
CA LEU A 232 -44.24 2.97 18.21
C LEU A 232 -44.37 4.24 17.36
N GLN A 233 -43.27 4.74 16.78
CA GLN A 233 -43.34 5.86 15.83
C GLN A 233 -43.97 5.42 14.50
N TYR A 234 -43.84 4.14 14.14
CA TYR A 234 -44.52 3.54 13.00
C TYR A 234 -45.74 2.73 13.45
N PRO A 235 -46.81 2.67 12.63
CA PRO A 235 -48.00 1.91 12.97
C PRO A 235 -47.72 0.41 13.02
N TRP A 236 -48.48 -0.28 13.87
CA TRP A 236 -48.52 -1.73 13.90
C TRP A 236 -49.24 -2.29 12.67
N ILE A 237 -48.71 -3.37 12.11
CA ILE A 237 -49.29 -4.02 10.93
C ILE A 237 -49.68 -5.45 11.26
N GLY A 238 -50.95 -5.77 11.08
CA GLY A 238 -51.48 -7.11 11.18
C GLY A 238 -51.25 -7.91 9.91
N VAL A 239 -50.77 -9.14 10.06
CA VAL A 239 -50.54 -10.08 8.96
C VAL A 239 -51.19 -11.42 9.29
N VAL A 240 -52.00 -11.93 8.35
CA VAL A 240 -52.62 -13.25 8.45
C VAL A 240 -51.90 -14.16 7.46
N ASN A 241 -51.21 -15.17 8.00
CA ASN A 241 -50.42 -16.11 7.20
C ASN A 241 -51.20 -17.41 6.97
N ARG A 242 -50.72 -18.24 6.04
CA ARG A 242 -51.24 -19.60 5.84
C ARG A 242 -51.10 -20.43 7.12
N SER A 243 -52.15 -21.17 7.47
CA SER A 243 -52.11 -22.15 8.56
C SER A 243 -51.25 -23.36 8.18
N GLN A 244 -50.87 -24.18 9.17
CA GLN A 244 -50.15 -25.43 8.89
C GLN A 244 -50.94 -26.37 7.96
N GLN A 245 -52.28 -26.33 8.02
CA GLN A 245 -53.14 -27.08 7.12
C GLN A 245 -53.07 -26.55 5.69
N ASP A 246 -53.07 -25.22 5.51
CA ASP A 246 -52.91 -24.59 4.19
C ASP A 246 -51.56 -24.92 3.55
N ILE A 247 -50.50 -24.96 4.36
CA ILE A 247 -49.16 -25.33 3.91
C ILE A 247 -49.12 -26.80 3.48
N ASN A 248 -49.70 -27.71 4.27
CA ASN A 248 -49.77 -29.13 3.93
C ASN A 248 -50.62 -29.38 2.65
N LYS A 249 -51.62 -28.52 2.40
CA LYS A 249 -52.45 -28.53 1.19
C LYS A 249 -51.81 -27.79 0.00
N ASN A 250 -50.60 -27.25 0.15
CA ASN A 250 -49.90 -26.45 -0.86
C ASN A 250 -50.76 -25.31 -1.43
N VAL A 251 -51.53 -24.62 -0.58
CA VAL A 251 -52.35 -23.50 -1.04
C VAL A 251 -51.45 -22.38 -1.57
N ASP A 252 -51.76 -21.89 -2.76
CA ASP A 252 -50.97 -20.85 -3.42
C ASP A 252 -50.91 -19.54 -2.61
N MET A 253 -49.78 -18.84 -2.73
CA MET A 253 -49.52 -17.60 -2.01
C MET A 253 -50.40 -16.45 -2.45
N ILE A 254 -50.79 -16.40 -3.73
CA ILE A 254 -51.73 -15.38 -4.24
C ILE A 254 -53.09 -15.57 -3.59
N ALA A 255 -53.57 -16.82 -3.52
CA ALA A 255 -54.82 -17.16 -2.83
C ALA A 255 -54.75 -16.84 -1.32
N ALA A 256 -53.59 -17.01 -0.68
CA ALA A 256 -53.40 -16.61 0.72
C ALA A 256 -53.51 -15.08 0.92
N ARG A 257 -52.92 -14.27 0.03
CA ARG A 257 -53.03 -12.79 0.08
C ARG A 257 -54.46 -12.30 -0.16
N ILE A 258 -55.21 -12.96 -1.04
CA ILE A 258 -56.64 -12.64 -1.25
C ILE A 258 -57.43 -12.92 0.03
N ARG A 259 -57.25 -14.10 0.64
CA ARG A 259 -57.89 -14.46 1.91
C ARG A 259 -57.51 -13.51 3.04
N GLU A 260 -56.25 -13.08 3.12
CA GLU A 260 -55.80 -12.06 4.08
C GLU A 260 -56.58 -10.75 3.91
N ARG A 261 -56.75 -10.28 2.67
CA ARG A 261 -57.50 -9.06 2.38
C ARG A 261 -58.98 -9.21 2.74
N GLU A 262 -59.58 -10.36 2.41
CA GLU A 262 -60.96 -10.70 2.76
C GLU A 262 -61.16 -10.78 4.28
N TYR A 263 -60.20 -11.33 5.01
CA TYR A 263 -60.23 -11.41 6.48
C TYR A 263 -60.35 -10.01 7.10
N PHE A 264 -59.46 -9.10 6.74
CA PHE A 264 -59.50 -7.73 7.28
C PHE A 264 -60.70 -6.92 6.78
N ALA A 265 -61.27 -7.24 5.61
CA ALA A 265 -62.45 -6.56 5.07
C ALA A 265 -63.78 -7.08 5.65
N SER A 266 -63.84 -8.35 6.03
CA SER A 266 -65.06 -9.03 6.50
C SER A 266 -65.30 -8.88 8.00
N ILE A 267 -64.24 -8.79 8.80
CA ILE A 267 -64.34 -8.69 10.26
C ILE A 267 -64.69 -7.24 10.67
N PRO A 268 -65.83 -7.01 11.37
CA PRO A 268 -66.28 -5.67 11.76
C PRO A 268 -65.24 -4.85 12.51
N GLU A 269 -64.50 -5.49 13.42
CA GLU A 269 -63.53 -4.87 14.31
C GLU A 269 -62.27 -4.37 13.59
N TYR A 270 -61.90 -4.97 12.44
CA TYR A 270 -60.70 -4.61 11.68
C TYR A 270 -61.01 -3.87 10.37
N LYS A 271 -62.29 -3.74 10.00
CA LYS A 271 -62.73 -3.19 8.71
C LYS A 271 -62.21 -1.77 8.45
N HIS A 272 -62.16 -0.91 9.47
CA HIS A 272 -61.63 0.45 9.33
C HIS A 272 -60.10 0.48 9.13
N LEU A 273 -59.40 -0.56 9.59
CA LEU A 273 -57.96 -0.72 9.48
C LEU A 273 -57.52 -1.48 8.22
N ALA A 274 -58.44 -2.12 7.50
CA ALA A 274 -58.14 -3.03 6.38
C ALA A 274 -57.17 -2.46 5.33
N HIS A 275 -57.23 -1.15 5.05
CA HIS A 275 -56.35 -0.49 4.09
C HIS A 275 -54.87 -0.36 4.54
N ARG A 276 -54.60 -0.52 5.84
CA ARG A 276 -53.26 -0.46 6.47
C ARG A 276 -52.74 -1.81 6.94
N MET A 277 -53.48 -2.88 6.66
CA MET A 277 -53.14 -4.24 7.10
C MET A 277 -52.71 -5.12 5.94
N GLY A 278 -52.05 -6.23 6.28
CA GLY A 278 -51.67 -7.27 5.34
C GLY A 278 -50.21 -7.20 4.87
N SER A 279 -49.76 -8.35 4.36
CA SER A 279 -48.40 -8.59 3.88
C SER A 279 -47.98 -7.68 2.71
N GLU A 280 -48.91 -7.35 1.81
CA GLU A 280 -48.65 -6.47 0.67
C GLU A 280 -48.45 -5.00 1.12
N HIS A 281 -49.25 -4.54 2.08
CA HIS A 281 -49.12 -3.21 2.66
C HIS A 281 -47.78 -3.08 3.42
N LEU A 282 -47.43 -4.11 4.21
CA LEU A 282 -46.15 -4.20 4.90
C LEU A 282 -44.96 -4.06 3.94
N ALA A 283 -44.95 -4.83 2.85
CA ALA A 283 -43.87 -4.78 1.86
C ALA A 283 -43.71 -3.37 1.24
N LYS A 284 -44.82 -2.74 0.86
CA LYS A 284 -44.84 -1.37 0.30
C LYS A 284 -44.35 -0.34 1.33
N MET A 285 -44.78 -0.45 2.58
CA MET A 285 -44.37 0.46 3.66
C MET A 285 -42.87 0.34 3.95
N LEU A 286 -42.37 -0.89 4.08
CA LEU A 286 -40.95 -1.15 4.32
C LEU A 286 -40.07 -0.65 3.17
N SER A 287 -40.50 -0.87 1.92
CA SER A 287 -39.77 -0.38 0.75
C SER A 287 -39.70 1.15 0.71
N LYS A 288 -40.83 1.84 0.94
CA LYS A 288 -40.87 3.32 0.99
C LYS A 288 -40.01 3.89 2.13
N HIS A 289 -40.06 3.26 3.30
CA HIS A 289 -39.26 3.70 4.44
C HIS A 289 -37.77 3.47 4.21
N LEU A 290 -37.39 2.28 3.72
CA LEU A 290 -36.02 1.96 3.35
C LEU A 290 -35.47 2.96 2.32
N GLU A 291 -36.25 3.31 1.29
CA GLU A 291 -35.85 4.32 0.31
C GLU A 291 -35.59 5.69 0.95
N SER A 292 -36.45 6.12 1.89
CA SER A 292 -36.27 7.38 2.62
C SER A 292 -34.99 7.37 3.47
N VAL A 293 -34.69 6.26 4.14
CA VAL A 293 -33.47 6.09 4.95
C VAL A 293 -32.23 6.07 4.05
N ILE A 294 -32.28 5.37 2.90
CA ILE A 294 -31.19 5.38 1.93
C ILE A 294 -30.91 6.80 1.45
N LYS A 295 -31.95 7.55 1.05
CA LYS A 295 -31.80 8.94 0.57
C LYS A 295 -31.14 9.86 1.60
N SER A 296 -31.54 9.78 2.87
CA SER A 296 -30.97 10.63 3.92
C SER A 296 -29.53 10.26 4.28
N ARG A 297 -29.11 9.01 4.02
CA ARG A 297 -27.78 8.49 4.36
C ARG A 297 -26.76 8.52 3.23
N ILE A 298 -27.17 8.62 1.97
CA ILE A 298 -26.27 8.68 0.80
C ILE A 298 -25.13 9.71 0.96
N PRO A 299 -25.38 10.96 1.40
CA PRO A 299 -24.30 11.94 1.56
C PRO A 299 -23.24 11.50 2.59
N GLY A 300 -23.67 10.83 3.66
CA GLY A 300 -22.77 10.26 4.66
C GLY A 300 -21.95 9.11 4.09
N ILE A 301 -22.57 8.22 3.31
CA ILE A 301 -21.89 7.11 2.63
C ILE A 301 -20.86 7.62 1.61
N GLN A 302 -21.19 8.65 0.81
CA GLN A 302 -20.26 9.27 -0.14
C GLN A 302 -19.04 9.86 0.57
N SER A 303 -19.25 10.55 1.70
CA SER A 303 -18.16 11.10 2.51
C SER A 303 -17.25 10.01 3.07
N LEU A 304 -17.84 8.91 3.58
CA LEU A 304 -17.08 7.76 4.07
C LEU A 304 -16.26 7.08 2.96
N ILE A 305 -16.86 6.87 1.79
CA ILE A 305 -16.16 6.29 0.63
C ILE A 305 -15.03 7.20 0.17
N SER A 306 -15.28 8.50 0.06
CA SER A 306 -14.26 9.48 -0.36
C SER A 306 -13.08 9.52 0.62
N LYS A 307 -13.36 9.52 1.93
CA LYS A 307 -12.32 9.49 2.97
C LYS A 307 -11.51 8.19 2.91
N ALA A 308 -12.19 7.04 2.85
CA ALA A 308 -11.53 5.74 2.78
C ALA A 308 -10.70 5.58 1.48
N THR A 309 -11.19 6.11 0.36
CA THR A 309 -10.45 6.12 -0.92
C THR A 309 -9.14 6.90 -0.77
N ALA A 310 -9.18 8.09 -0.18
CA ALA A 310 -7.97 8.90 0.03
C ALA A 310 -6.96 8.24 0.98
N GLU A 311 -7.44 7.58 2.04
CA GLU A 311 -6.60 6.81 2.97
C GLU A 311 -5.93 5.62 2.26
N LEU A 312 -6.71 4.84 1.49
CA LEU A 312 -6.20 3.71 0.70
C LEU A 312 -5.19 4.15 -0.38
N GLU A 313 -5.44 5.26 -1.07
CA GLU A 313 -4.51 5.83 -2.05
C GLU A 313 -3.19 6.27 -1.40
N THR A 314 -3.27 6.89 -0.22
CA THR A 314 -2.07 7.30 0.53
C THR A 314 -1.25 6.08 0.97
N GLU A 315 -1.91 5.02 1.45
CA GLU A 315 -1.25 3.77 1.85
C GLU A 315 -0.62 3.06 0.65
N LEU A 316 -1.32 2.98 -0.48
CA LEU A 316 -0.78 2.41 -1.72
C LEU A 316 0.41 3.21 -2.25
N CYS A 317 0.37 4.55 -2.17
CA CYS A 317 1.51 5.39 -2.53
C CYS A 317 2.75 5.12 -1.64
N ARG A 318 2.56 4.85 -0.34
CA ARG A 318 3.65 4.47 0.57
C ARG A 318 4.22 3.10 0.26
N LEU A 319 3.37 2.14 -0.08
CA LEU A 319 3.81 0.80 -0.46
C LEU A 319 4.49 0.79 -1.83
N GLY A 320 4.24 1.78 -2.69
CA GLY A 320 4.82 1.87 -4.03
C GLY A 320 3.90 1.30 -5.12
N LYS A 321 4.31 1.47 -6.38
CA LYS A 321 3.51 1.04 -7.54
C LYS A 321 3.62 -0.48 -7.76
N PRO A 322 2.57 -1.13 -8.27
CA PRO A 322 2.65 -2.52 -8.69
C PRO A 322 3.68 -2.67 -9.82
N ILE A 323 4.50 -3.71 -9.73
CA ILE A 323 5.49 -4.03 -10.75
C ILE A 323 4.75 -4.66 -11.94
N ALA A 324 5.04 -4.17 -13.15
CA ALA A 324 4.49 -4.74 -14.37
C ALA A 324 4.91 -6.21 -14.54
N SER A 325 4.03 -7.05 -15.08
CA SER A 325 4.32 -8.48 -15.28
C SER A 325 5.29 -8.74 -16.44
N ASP A 326 5.27 -7.86 -17.45
CA ASP A 326 6.06 -7.95 -18.66
C ASP A 326 7.52 -7.53 -18.45
N ALA A 327 8.41 -8.03 -19.32
CA ALA A 327 9.84 -7.76 -19.22
C ALA A 327 10.18 -6.27 -19.42
N GLY A 328 9.44 -5.58 -20.30
CA GLY A 328 9.66 -4.17 -20.61
C GLY A 328 9.33 -3.26 -19.44
N GLY A 329 8.18 -3.48 -18.81
CA GLY A 329 7.78 -2.76 -17.61
C GLY A 329 8.72 -2.98 -16.42
N LYS A 330 9.19 -4.23 -16.20
CA LYS A 330 10.22 -4.52 -15.18
C LYS A 330 11.52 -3.77 -15.43
N LEU A 331 12.00 -3.78 -16.68
CA LEU A 331 13.21 -3.05 -17.06
C LEU A 331 13.03 -1.55 -16.84
N TYR A 332 11.88 -1.00 -17.24
CA TYR A 332 11.54 0.41 -17.04
C TYR A 332 11.59 0.79 -15.55
N THR A 333 10.96 0.00 -14.68
CA THR A 333 10.99 0.24 -13.22
C THR A 333 12.40 0.22 -12.66
N ILE A 334 13.23 -0.76 -13.04
CA ILE A 334 14.64 -0.81 -12.61
C ILE A 334 15.40 0.44 -13.07
N MET A 335 15.22 0.84 -14.33
CA MET A 335 15.88 2.03 -14.88
C MET A 335 15.42 3.32 -14.20
N GLU A 336 14.13 3.44 -13.86
CA GLU A 336 13.58 4.59 -13.15
C GLU A 336 14.21 4.71 -11.75
N ILE A 337 14.30 3.60 -11.01
CA ILE A 337 14.96 3.56 -9.69
C ILE A 337 16.44 3.95 -9.79
N CYS A 338 17.14 3.42 -10.80
CA CYS A 338 18.55 3.76 -11.03
C CYS A 338 18.74 5.25 -11.37
N ARG A 339 17.82 5.86 -12.14
CA ARG A 339 17.85 7.29 -12.46
C ARG A 339 17.63 8.16 -11.22
N MET A 340 16.74 7.75 -10.31
CA MET A 340 16.54 8.45 -9.04
C MET A 340 17.80 8.41 -8.16
N PHE A 341 18.43 7.23 -8.05
CA PHE A 341 19.73 7.09 -7.38
C PHE A 341 20.81 7.98 -8.03
N ASP A 342 20.94 7.96 -9.36
CA ASP A 342 21.93 8.76 -10.10
C ASP A 342 21.69 10.27 -9.92
N SER A 343 20.44 10.73 -9.90
CA SER A 343 20.10 12.12 -9.59
C SER A 343 20.54 12.53 -8.18
N ILE A 344 20.24 11.71 -7.17
CA ILE A 344 20.64 11.96 -5.78
C ILE A 344 22.17 11.97 -5.64
N TYR A 345 22.86 11.06 -6.32
CA TYR A 345 24.32 11.02 -6.33
C TYR A 345 24.93 12.29 -6.96
N LYS A 346 24.36 12.75 -8.09
CA LYS A 346 24.75 14.01 -8.74
C LYS A 346 24.54 15.22 -7.84
N GLU A 347 23.44 15.27 -7.10
CA GLU A 347 23.17 16.36 -6.14
C GLU A 347 24.22 16.45 -5.02
N HIS A 348 24.75 15.30 -4.54
CA HIS A 348 25.84 15.27 -3.57
C HIS A 348 27.17 15.77 -4.15
N LEU A 349 27.42 15.50 -5.44
CA LEU A 349 28.63 15.97 -6.13
C LEU A 349 28.57 17.46 -6.46
N ASP A 350 27.41 17.95 -6.89
CA ASP A 350 27.22 19.35 -7.32
C ASP A 350 27.05 20.33 -6.15
N GLY A 351 27.01 19.84 -4.91
CA GLY A 351 26.93 20.66 -3.70
C GLY A 351 25.50 21.09 -3.32
N ALA A 352 24.47 20.55 -3.97
CA ALA A 352 23.10 20.66 -3.48
C ALA A 352 22.89 19.87 -2.17
N ARG A 353 23.71 18.84 -1.95
CA ARG A 353 23.86 18.09 -0.69
C ARG A 353 25.34 18.06 -0.27
N SER A 354 25.60 17.78 1.00
CA SER A 354 26.97 17.73 1.53
C SER A 354 27.75 16.54 0.97
N GLY A 355 28.92 16.79 0.39
CA GLY A 355 29.76 15.76 -0.20
C GLY A 355 30.89 16.32 -1.04
N GLY A 356 30.54 17.14 -2.04
CA GLY A 356 31.50 17.76 -2.95
C GLY A 356 32.54 18.64 -2.23
N GLU A 357 32.17 19.32 -1.14
CA GLU A 357 33.09 20.17 -0.36
C GLU A 357 34.28 19.41 0.23
N LYS A 358 34.11 18.12 0.52
CA LYS A 358 35.20 17.27 1.04
C LYS A 358 36.30 17.04 -0.01
N ILE A 359 35.92 16.99 -1.30
CA ILE A 359 36.87 16.84 -2.41
C ILE A 359 37.71 18.11 -2.54
N TYR A 360 37.09 19.28 -2.45
CA TYR A 360 37.81 20.57 -2.42
C TYR A 360 38.79 20.64 -1.24
N TYR A 361 38.39 20.15 -0.06
CA TYR A 361 39.28 20.11 1.09
C TYR A 361 40.57 19.28 0.85
N ILE A 362 40.47 18.16 0.13
CA ILE A 362 41.66 17.38 -0.25
C ILE A 362 42.62 18.22 -1.10
N PHE A 363 42.09 18.91 -2.12
CA PHE A 363 42.92 19.64 -3.08
C PHE A 363 43.49 20.95 -2.54
N ASP A 364 42.72 21.68 -1.72
CA ASP A 364 43.16 22.98 -1.21
C ASP A 364 43.99 22.88 0.08
N ASN A 365 43.77 21.82 0.89
CA ASN A 365 44.42 21.67 2.19
C ASN A 365 45.32 20.44 2.26
N GLN A 366 44.78 19.22 2.11
CA GLN A 366 45.54 18.01 2.38
C GLN A 366 46.72 17.81 1.42
N PHE A 367 46.47 17.93 0.12
CA PHE A 367 47.48 17.69 -0.90
C PHE A 367 48.61 18.74 -0.87
N PRO A 368 48.34 20.07 -0.77
CA PRO A 368 49.39 21.07 -0.63
C PRO A 368 50.21 20.90 0.66
N VAL A 369 49.57 20.50 1.77
CA VAL A 369 50.28 20.20 3.02
C VAL A 369 51.16 18.96 2.86
N ALA A 370 50.69 17.93 2.16
CA ALA A 370 51.48 16.74 1.86
C ALA A 370 52.71 17.07 1.02
N LEU A 371 52.58 17.93 0.00
CA LEU A 371 53.71 18.42 -0.80
C LEU A 371 54.72 19.22 0.04
N LYS A 372 54.25 20.09 0.94
CA LYS A 372 55.13 20.88 1.84
C LYS A 372 55.86 20.03 2.87
N ARG A 373 55.32 18.86 3.25
CA ARG A 373 55.95 17.92 4.18
C ARG A 373 57.10 17.14 3.55
N LEU A 374 57.22 17.14 2.21
CA LEU A 374 58.35 16.50 1.53
C LEU A 374 59.64 17.24 1.91
N GLN A 375 60.57 16.53 2.53
CA GLN A 375 61.85 17.08 2.97
C GLN A 375 62.86 17.08 1.82
N PHE A 376 62.62 17.92 0.80
CA PHE A 376 63.52 18.07 -0.35
C PHE A 376 64.95 18.44 0.08
N GLU A 377 65.08 19.18 1.19
CA GLU A 377 66.33 19.58 1.81
C GLU A 377 67.23 18.40 2.19
N LYS A 378 66.66 17.23 2.53
CA LYS A 378 67.45 16.02 2.80
C LYS A 378 68.04 15.43 1.52
N HIS A 379 67.29 15.46 0.42
CA HIS A 379 67.79 15.03 -0.89
C HIS A 379 68.85 16.00 -1.44
N LEU A 380 68.74 17.28 -1.09
CA LEU A 380 69.65 18.36 -1.50
C LEU A 380 70.73 18.69 -0.46
N ALA A 381 70.94 17.80 0.52
CA ALA A 381 72.03 17.93 1.47
C ALA A 381 73.39 17.96 0.75
N MET A 382 74.34 18.76 1.26
CA MET A 382 75.61 19.03 0.59
C MET A 382 76.40 17.76 0.26
N GLU A 383 76.40 16.77 1.16
CA GLU A 383 77.03 15.46 0.94
C GLU A 383 76.39 14.68 -0.22
N ASN A 384 75.05 14.70 -0.32
CA ASN A 384 74.31 14.02 -1.39
C ASN A 384 74.52 14.71 -2.74
N VAL A 385 74.49 16.04 -2.77
CA VAL A 385 74.76 16.83 -3.99
C VAL A 385 76.18 16.56 -4.48
N LYS A 386 77.18 16.62 -3.60
CA LYS A 386 78.57 16.30 -3.94
C LYS A 386 78.71 14.90 -4.50
N LYS A 387 78.14 13.90 -3.81
CA LYS A 387 78.17 12.50 -4.23
C LYS A 387 77.54 12.30 -5.61
N LEU A 388 76.32 12.81 -5.83
CA LEU A 388 75.58 12.60 -7.08
C LEU A 388 76.19 13.34 -8.27
N ILE A 389 76.72 14.55 -8.06
CA ILE A 389 77.39 15.33 -9.10
C ILE A 389 78.71 14.69 -9.49
N THR A 390 79.58 14.34 -8.52
CA THR A 390 80.86 13.68 -8.80
C THR A 390 80.66 12.31 -9.45
N GLN A 391 79.64 11.55 -9.05
CA GLN A 391 79.29 10.27 -9.70
C GLN A 391 78.72 10.43 -11.10
N ALA A 392 78.01 11.52 -11.39
CA ALA A 392 77.43 11.76 -12.71
C ALA A 392 78.46 12.28 -13.72
N ASP A 393 79.44 13.06 -13.27
CA ASP A 393 80.51 13.62 -14.11
C ASP A 393 81.64 12.63 -14.41
N GLY A 394 81.86 11.65 -13.53
CA GLY A 394 82.83 10.58 -13.75
C GLY A 394 84.26 11.10 -13.99
N TYR A 395 84.84 10.77 -15.15
CA TYR A 395 86.24 11.06 -15.50
C TYR A 395 86.46 12.45 -16.14
N GLN A 396 85.39 13.22 -16.40
CA GLN A 396 85.46 14.54 -17.04
C GLN A 396 84.98 15.70 -16.14
N PRO A 397 85.39 15.77 -14.86
CA PRO A 397 85.16 17.01 -14.15
C PRO A 397 85.89 18.13 -14.90
N HIS A 398 85.29 19.32 -15.00
CA HIS A 398 85.87 20.56 -15.55
C HIS A 398 85.81 20.81 -17.07
N LEU A 399 85.29 19.89 -17.90
CA LEU A 399 85.17 20.11 -19.37
C LEU A 399 83.77 20.52 -19.83
N ILE A 400 82.72 20.04 -19.16
CA ILE A 400 81.31 20.26 -19.53
C ILE A 400 80.52 20.52 -18.23
N ALA A 401 79.40 21.26 -18.30
CA ALA A 401 78.51 21.45 -17.15
C ALA A 401 77.88 20.10 -16.71
N PRO A 402 77.68 19.85 -15.41
CA PRO A 402 77.24 18.56 -14.87
C PRO A 402 75.74 18.28 -15.09
N GLU A 403 75.27 18.28 -16.35
CA GLU A 403 73.84 18.12 -16.71
C GLU A 403 73.24 16.83 -16.12
N GLN A 404 73.97 15.72 -16.23
CA GLN A 404 73.49 14.42 -15.76
C GLN A 404 73.32 14.39 -14.24
N GLY A 405 74.13 15.14 -13.50
CA GLY A 405 74.02 15.28 -12.06
C GLY A 405 72.81 16.13 -11.65
N TYR A 406 72.54 17.23 -12.36
CA TYR A 406 71.29 17.99 -12.22
C TYR A 406 70.07 17.10 -12.47
N ARG A 407 70.07 16.33 -13.57
CA ARG A 407 68.96 15.44 -13.92
C ARG A 407 68.69 14.41 -12.81
N ARG A 408 69.71 13.74 -12.30
CA ARG A 408 69.56 12.75 -11.19
C ARG A 408 69.07 13.38 -9.88
N LEU A 409 69.56 14.58 -9.54
CA LEU A 409 69.10 15.30 -8.33
C LEU A 409 67.63 15.70 -8.43
N ILE A 410 67.22 16.22 -9.58
CA ILE A 410 65.83 16.61 -9.85
C ILE A 410 64.94 15.37 -9.82
N GLU A 411 65.32 14.30 -10.51
CA GLU A 411 64.60 13.03 -10.53
C GLU A 411 64.41 12.46 -9.12
N SER A 412 65.47 12.43 -8.30
CA SER A 412 65.40 11.98 -6.90
C SER A 412 64.39 12.78 -6.06
N CYS A 413 64.20 14.07 -6.35
CA CYS A 413 63.23 14.90 -5.64
C CYS A 413 61.80 14.68 -6.18
N LEU A 414 61.63 14.65 -7.50
CA LEU A 414 60.31 14.54 -8.13
C LEU A 414 59.65 13.17 -7.93
N VAL A 415 60.42 12.08 -7.87
CA VAL A 415 59.88 10.74 -7.59
C VAL A 415 59.17 10.69 -6.23
N SER A 416 59.61 11.48 -5.24
CA SER A 416 58.96 11.55 -3.93
C SER A 416 57.53 12.11 -3.97
N ILE A 417 57.15 12.83 -5.04
CA ILE A 417 55.81 13.40 -5.23
C ILE A 417 54.77 12.33 -5.60
N LYS A 418 55.21 11.18 -6.12
CA LYS A 418 54.31 10.06 -6.47
C LYS A 418 53.47 9.60 -5.28
N GLY A 419 54.07 9.50 -4.08
CA GLY A 419 53.36 9.10 -2.86
C GLY A 419 52.17 10.01 -2.52
N PRO A 420 52.38 11.33 -2.34
CA PRO A 420 51.29 12.29 -2.14
C PRO A 420 50.24 12.30 -3.27
N ALA A 421 50.64 12.10 -4.53
CA ALA A 421 49.71 12.04 -5.66
C ALA A 421 48.78 10.82 -5.57
N GLU A 422 49.33 9.63 -5.26
CA GLU A 422 48.54 8.42 -5.02
C GLU A 422 47.61 8.57 -3.83
N ALA A 423 48.10 9.15 -2.72
CA ALA A 423 47.28 9.39 -1.54
C ALA A 423 46.08 10.32 -1.84
N ALA A 424 46.26 11.33 -2.69
CA ALA A 424 45.17 12.22 -3.12
C ALA A 424 44.14 11.48 -3.99
N VAL A 425 44.59 10.61 -4.90
CA VAL A 425 43.72 9.74 -5.73
C VAL A 425 42.87 8.84 -4.83
N ASP A 426 43.49 8.17 -3.85
CA ASP A 426 42.81 7.24 -2.95
C ASP A 426 41.84 7.95 -1.99
N ALA A 427 42.20 9.15 -1.53
CA ALA A 427 41.33 9.96 -0.67
C ALA A 427 40.06 10.42 -1.40
N VAL A 428 40.16 10.83 -2.67
CA VAL A 428 38.98 11.17 -3.49
C VAL A 428 38.11 9.95 -3.73
N HIS A 429 38.70 8.81 -4.06
CA HIS A 429 37.99 7.54 -4.25
C HIS A 429 37.17 7.14 -3.02
N ALA A 430 37.75 7.27 -1.82
CA ALA A 430 37.07 6.99 -0.57
C ALA A 430 35.83 7.87 -0.36
N ILE A 431 35.92 9.17 -0.70
CA ILE A 431 34.77 10.08 -0.66
C ILE A 431 33.70 9.65 -1.66
N LEU A 432 34.07 9.34 -2.91
CA LEU A 432 33.11 8.91 -3.93
C LEU A 432 32.36 7.63 -3.50
N LYS A 433 33.05 6.68 -2.87
CA LYS A 433 32.42 5.49 -2.27
C LYS A 433 31.49 5.84 -1.10
N GLU A 434 31.85 6.81 -0.26
CA GLU A 434 30.98 7.30 0.81
C GLU A 434 29.69 7.90 0.24
N LEU A 435 29.78 8.70 -0.83
CA LEU A 435 28.63 9.33 -1.47
C LEU A 435 27.68 8.31 -2.10
N VAL A 436 28.20 7.24 -2.71
CA VAL A 436 27.37 6.12 -3.20
C VAL A 436 26.56 5.51 -2.05
N HIS A 437 27.19 5.24 -0.90
CA HIS A 437 26.47 4.69 0.26
C HIS A 437 25.36 5.63 0.77
N ARG A 438 25.60 6.94 0.78
CA ARG A 438 24.58 7.92 1.19
C ARG A 438 23.43 7.98 0.18
N ALA A 439 23.74 8.06 -1.10
CA ALA A 439 22.74 8.06 -2.16
C ALA A 439 21.84 6.81 -2.10
N ILE A 440 22.42 5.62 -1.91
CA ILE A 440 21.65 4.38 -1.71
C ILE A 440 20.70 4.46 -0.50
N LYS A 441 21.13 5.04 0.62
CA LYS A 441 20.31 5.16 1.84
C LYS A 441 19.14 6.14 1.66
N GLU A 442 19.33 7.16 0.84
CA GLU A 442 18.36 8.23 0.61
C GLU A 442 17.35 7.88 -0.49
N THR A 443 17.70 6.99 -1.43
CA THR A 443 16.74 6.46 -2.40
C THR A 443 15.75 5.51 -1.71
N HIS A 444 14.48 5.93 -1.60
CA HIS A 444 13.45 5.18 -0.87
C HIS A 444 13.11 3.85 -1.56
N GLU A 445 13.07 3.84 -2.89
CA GLU A 445 12.70 2.71 -3.71
C GLU A 445 13.74 1.58 -3.63
N LEU A 446 15.03 1.92 -3.47
CA LEU A 446 16.07 0.93 -3.21
C LEU A 446 15.94 0.26 -1.83
N LYS A 447 15.14 0.79 -0.90
CA LYS A 447 14.82 0.09 0.35
C LYS A 447 13.81 -1.04 0.14
N GLN A 448 12.92 -0.88 -0.83
CA GLN A 448 11.87 -1.86 -1.16
C GLN A 448 12.44 -3.08 -1.89
N PHE A 449 13.57 -2.93 -2.59
CA PHE A 449 14.21 -3.99 -3.40
C PHE A 449 15.63 -4.29 -2.91
N PRO A 450 15.81 -5.19 -1.92
CA PRO A 450 17.12 -5.48 -1.34
C PRO A 450 18.13 -6.02 -2.35
N THR A 451 17.71 -6.87 -3.30
CA THR A 451 18.63 -7.43 -4.31
C THR A 451 19.08 -6.37 -5.30
N LEU A 452 18.15 -5.54 -5.80
CA LEU A 452 18.52 -4.40 -6.66
C LEU A 452 19.49 -3.44 -5.96
N ARG A 453 19.26 -3.16 -4.68
CA ARG A 453 20.15 -2.30 -3.87
C ARG A 453 21.58 -2.80 -3.82
N VAL A 454 21.78 -4.11 -3.62
CA VAL A 454 23.11 -4.72 -3.57
C VAL A 454 23.78 -4.69 -4.94
N GLU A 455 23.04 -5.00 -6.00
CA GLU A 455 23.55 -5.01 -7.38
C GLU A 455 23.94 -3.60 -7.85
N VAL A 456 23.10 -2.58 -7.63
CA VAL A 456 23.39 -1.18 -7.95
C VAL A 456 24.62 -0.69 -7.18
N GLY A 457 24.72 -0.99 -5.88
CA GLY A 457 25.88 -0.63 -5.07
C GLY A 457 27.17 -1.31 -5.55
N SER A 458 27.09 -2.60 -5.86
CA SER A 458 28.24 -3.36 -6.39
C SER A 458 28.70 -2.79 -7.73
N ALA A 459 27.78 -2.48 -8.64
CA ALA A 459 28.08 -1.90 -9.94
C ALA A 459 28.75 -0.52 -9.81
N ALA A 460 28.20 0.34 -8.95
CA ALA A 460 28.78 1.66 -8.67
C ALA A 460 30.19 1.56 -8.10
N PHE A 461 30.45 0.65 -7.14
CA PHE A 461 31.81 0.47 -6.61
C PHE A 461 32.80 -0.07 -7.64
N LYS A 462 32.39 -1.04 -8.47
CA LYS A 462 33.23 -1.55 -9.57
C LYS A 462 33.56 -0.45 -10.59
N ALA A 463 32.63 0.45 -10.87
CA ALA A 463 32.88 1.59 -11.75
C ALA A 463 33.91 2.55 -11.12
N LEU A 464 33.73 2.91 -9.85
CA LEU A 464 34.66 3.78 -9.13
C LEU A 464 36.07 3.16 -9.02
N ASP A 465 36.19 1.86 -8.78
CA ASP A 465 37.50 1.20 -8.69
C ASP A 465 38.27 1.28 -10.03
N ARG A 466 37.59 1.12 -11.17
CA ARG A 466 38.19 1.33 -12.50
C ARG A 466 38.63 2.77 -12.72
N MET A 467 37.80 3.73 -12.35
CA MET A 467 38.12 5.17 -12.44
C MET A 467 39.32 5.55 -11.56
N ARG A 468 39.44 4.95 -10.37
CA ARG A 468 40.59 5.13 -9.47
C ARG A 468 41.88 4.65 -10.14
N ASP A 469 41.88 3.45 -10.72
CA ASP A 469 43.07 2.87 -11.34
C ASP A 469 43.55 3.70 -12.54
N GLU A 470 42.63 4.17 -13.37
CA GLU A 470 42.94 5.08 -14.47
C GLU A 470 43.48 6.43 -13.97
N SER A 471 42.83 6.99 -12.95
CA SER A 471 43.28 8.24 -12.30
C SER A 471 44.66 8.10 -11.67
N LYS A 472 44.98 6.95 -11.05
CA LYS A 472 46.29 6.67 -10.47
C LYS A 472 47.36 6.64 -11.55
N LYS A 473 47.11 5.91 -12.64
CA LYS A 473 48.02 5.84 -13.79
C LYS A 473 48.28 7.23 -14.38
N ASN A 474 47.24 8.04 -14.57
CA ASN A 474 47.36 9.38 -15.15
C ASN A 474 48.07 10.36 -14.22
N ALA A 475 47.78 10.33 -12.91
CA ALA A 475 48.45 11.18 -11.93
C ALA A 475 49.96 10.88 -11.83
N LEU A 476 50.33 9.59 -11.86
CA LEU A 476 51.73 9.17 -11.87
C LEU A 476 52.44 9.55 -13.17
N MET A 477 51.75 9.39 -14.32
CA MET A 477 52.27 9.78 -15.63
C MET A 477 52.61 11.27 -15.67
N LEU A 478 51.80 12.14 -15.06
CA LEU A 478 52.11 13.57 -14.96
C LEU A 478 53.43 13.83 -14.23
N VAL A 479 53.72 13.09 -13.16
CA VAL A 479 55.00 13.19 -12.45
C VAL A 479 56.15 12.67 -13.30
N ASP A 480 55.94 11.55 -14.01
CA ASP A 480 56.95 10.96 -14.90
C ASP A 480 57.29 11.87 -16.10
N MET A 481 56.29 12.59 -16.63
CA MET A 481 56.50 13.59 -17.67
C MET A 481 57.42 14.73 -17.21
N GLU A 482 57.21 15.25 -15.99
CA GLU A 482 58.06 16.29 -15.39
C GLU A 482 59.48 15.78 -15.06
N CYS A 483 59.65 14.47 -14.81
CA CYS A 483 60.96 13.86 -14.62
C CYS A 483 61.72 13.66 -15.95
N SER A 484 60.99 13.41 -17.04
CA SER A 484 61.57 13.05 -18.34
C SER A 484 62.15 14.24 -19.09
N TYR A 485 61.52 15.41 -19.00
CA TYR A 485 61.94 16.62 -19.71
C TYR A 485 62.19 17.79 -18.75
N LEU A 486 63.40 18.34 -18.81
CA LEU A 486 63.79 19.50 -18.00
C LEU A 486 63.47 20.79 -18.75
N THR A 487 62.77 21.72 -18.09
CA THR A 487 62.46 23.02 -18.67
C THR A 487 63.72 23.90 -18.73
N VAL A 488 64.43 23.84 -19.85
CA VAL A 488 65.73 24.52 -20.06
C VAL A 488 65.62 26.05 -19.89
N ASP A 489 64.49 26.65 -20.28
CA ASP A 489 64.27 28.09 -20.17
C ASP A 489 64.25 28.59 -18.71
N PHE A 490 63.92 27.73 -17.75
CA PHE A 490 64.04 28.07 -16.33
C PHE A 490 65.51 28.34 -15.97
N PHE A 491 66.40 27.43 -16.37
CA PHE A 491 67.83 27.53 -16.05
C PHE A 491 68.51 28.68 -16.79
N ARG A 492 68.02 29.07 -17.98
CA ARG A 492 68.51 30.24 -18.72
C ARG A 492 68.19 31.57 -18.04
N LYS A 493 67.10 31.63 -17.28
CA LYS A 493 66.62 32.84 -16.59
C LYS A 493 67.16 32.99 -15.16
N LEU A 494 67.92 32.01 -14.66
CA LEU A 494 68.58 32.13 -13.36
C LEU A 494 69.60 33.27 -13.40
N PRO A 495 69.74 34.08 -12.33
CA PRO A 495 70.74 35.13 -12.26
C PRO A 495 72.12 34.56 -12.56
N GLN A 496 72.74 35.03 -13.65
CA GLN A 496 74.16 34.80 -13.88
C GLN A 496 74.92 35.87 -13.11
N ASP A 497 75.35 35.56 -11.89
CA ASP A 497 76.38 36.38 -11.27
C ASP A 497 77.64 36.26 -12.13
N VAL A 498 77.99 37.35 -12.79
CA VAL A 498 79.31 37.55 -13.39
C VAL A 498 80.28 37.47 -12.21
N GLU A 499 80.92 36.32 -12.01
CA GLU A 499 82.10 36.26 -11.16
C GLU A 499 83.07 37.31 -11.69
N LYS A 500 83.23 38.42 -10.95
CA LYS A 500 84.40 39.28 -11.09
C LYS A 500 85.60 38.35 -10.98
N GLY A 501 86.40 38.32 -12.04
CA GLY A 501 87.48 37.36 -12.26
C GLY A 501 88.23 36.99 -10.98
N GLY A 502 88.22 35.69 -10.66
CA GLY A 502 89.07 35.15 -9.61
C GLY A 502 90.54 35.40 -9.91
N SER A 503 91.32 35.63 -8.85
CA SER A 503 92.78 35.75 -8.92
C SER A 503 93.40 34.53 -9.64
N PRO A 504 94.44 34.68 -10.48
CA PRO A 504 95.02 33.60 -11.28
C PRO A 504 95.68 32.45 -10.50
N THR A 505 95.59 32.45 -9.17
CA THR A 505 96.30 31.56 -8.26
C THR A 505 95.42 30.50 -7.58
N GLN A 506 94.11 30.49 -7.82
CA GLN A 506 93.27 29.37 -7.36
C GLN A 506 93.41 28.18 -8.33
N SER A 507 93.73 27.02 -7.76
CA SER A 507 93.89 25.76 -8.49
C SER A 507 92.66 25.47 -9.35
N ILE A 508 92.85 24.97 -10.57
CA ILE A 508 91.78 24.48 -11.46
C ILE A 508 90.91 23.42 -10.75
N PHE A 509 91.43 22.76 -9.70
CA PHE A 509 90.72 21.81 -8.85
C PHE A 509 89.73 22.45 -7.85
N ASP A 510 89.77 23.77 -7.60
CA ASP A 510 88.93 24.46 -6.59
C ASP A 510 87.56 24.91 -7.13
N ARG A 511 87.19 24.59 -8.38
CA ARG A 511 85.90 25.02 -8.97
C ARG A 511 84.67 24.26 -8.43
N TYR A 512 84.88 23.07 -7.87
CA TYR A 512 83.90 22.35 -7.05
C TYR A 512 83.89 22.82 -5.59
N ASN A 513 84.18 24.10 -5.36
CA ASN A 513 84.10 24.69 -4.05
C ASN A 513 82.71 24.50 -3.44
N ASP A 514 82.62 24.39 -2.13
CA ASP A 514 81.35 24.17 -1.43
C ASP A 514 80.30 25.24 -1.79
N SER A 515 80.73 26.44 -2.19
CA SER A 515 79.87 27.51 -2.74
C SER A 515 79.17 27.14 -4.05
N TYR A 516 79.87 26.47 -4.98
CA TYR A 516 79.32 26.02 -6.27
C TYR A 516 78.31 24.89 -6.09
N LEU A 517 78.64 23.88 -5.28
CA LEU A 517 77.73 22.78 -4.95
C LEU A 517 76.47 23.27 -4.21
N LYS A 518 76.63 24.24 -3.31
CA LYS A 518 75.51 24.90 -2.65
C LYS A 518 74.61 25.65 -3.64
N ARG A 519 75.18 26.29 -4.66
CA ARG A 519 74.43 26.96 -5.73
C ARG A 519 73.63 25.96 -6.58
N ILE A 520 74.22 24.81 -6.91
CA ILE A 520 73.52 23.71 -7.59
C ILE A 520 72.29 23.28 -6.78
N GLY A 521 72.46 23.05 -5.48
CA GLY A 521 71.37 22.70 -4.57
C GLY A 521 70.24 23.74 -4.57
N THR A 522 70.57 25.03 -4.46
CA THR A 522 69.59 26.13 -4.50
C THR A 522 68.84 26.19 -5.84
N ASN A 523 69.54 26.02 -6.96
CA ASN A 523 68.94 26.04 -8.30
C ASN A 523 67.99 24.85 -8.52
N VAL A 524 68.40 23.65 -8.08
CA VAL A 524 67.56 22.45 -8.12
C VAL A 524 66.34 22.63 -7.22
N GLN A 525 66.49 23.17 -6.01
CA GLN A 525 65.36 23.45 -5.12
C GLN A 525 64.36 24.43 -5.76
N ALA A 526 64.84 25.48 -6.41
CA ALA A 526 63.99 26.43 -7.11
C ALA A 526 63.24 25.79 -8.28
N TYR A 527 63.89 24.92 -9.06
CA TYR A 527 63.25 24.14 -10.13
C TYR A 527 62.19 23.18 -9.58
N VAL A 528 62.52 22.40 -8.55
CA VAL A 528 61.58 21.47 -7.91
C VAL A 528 60.36 22.21 -7.36
N ASN A 529 60.55 23.39 -6.75
CA ASN A 529 59.45 24.22 -6.27
C ASN A 529 58.53 24.71 -7.41
N MET A 530 59.10 25.10 -8.55
CA MET A 530 58.33 25.45 -9.75
C MET A 530 57.49 24.26 -10.24
N VAL A 531 58.11 23.08 -10.39
CA VAL A 531 57.41 21.85 -10.82
C VAL A 531 56.33 21.45 -9.81
N CYS A 532 56.61 21.54 -8.50
CA CYS A 532 55.61 21.30 -7.45
C CYS A 532 54.41 22.25 -7.58
N SER A 533 54.62 23.52 -7.92
CA SER A 533 53.54 24.48 -8.17
C SER A 533 52.68 24.09 -9.38
N THR A 534 53.31 23.61 -10.45
CA THR A 534 52.61 23.09 -11.64
C THR A 534 51.81 21.84 -11.30
N LEU A 535 52.44 20.84 -10.68
CA LEU A 535 51.81 19.58 -10.28
C LEU A 535 50.68 19.78 -9.26
N ARG A 536 50.81 20.76 -8.37
CA ARG A 536 49.74 21.18 -7.44
C ARG A 536 48.44 21.54 -8.17
N ASN A 537 48.53 22.06 -9.39
CA ASN A 537 47.37 22.42 -10.20
C ASN A 537 46.96 21.31 -11.18
N SER A 538 47.92 20.59 -11.75
CA SER A 538 47.66 19.58 -12.79
C SER A 538 47.11 18.26 -12.23
N ILE A 539 47.60 17.79 -11.07
CA ILE A 539 47.17 16.53 -10.46
C ILE A 539 45.69 16.58 -10.05
N PRO A 540 45.21 17.60 -9.31
CA PRO A 540 43.78 17.71 -9.01
C PRO A 540 42.89 17.73 -10.24
N LYS A 541 43.29 18.42 -11.32
CA LYS A 541 42.55 18.44 -12.59
C LYS A 541 42.45 17.05 -13.21
N SER A 542 43.54 16.28 -13.18
CA SER A 542 43.55 14.89 -13.66
C SER A 542 42.62 14.00 -12.83
N ILE A 543 42.67 14.12 -11.50
CA ILE A 543 41.79 13.36 -10.58
C ILE A 543 40.32 13.72 -10.82
N VAL A 544 39.99 15.00 -10.94
CA VAL A 544 38.62 15.45 -11.22
C VAL A 544 38.15 14.93 -12.57
N TYR A 545 39.00 14.96 -13.59
CA TYR A 545 38.65 14.48 -14.92
C TYR A 545 38.39 12.97 -14.93
N CYS A 546 39.31 12.17 -14.38
CA CYS A 546 39.25 10.70 -14.46
C CYS A 546 38.30 10.07 -13.43
N GLN A 547 38.09 10.69 -12.28
CA GLN A 547 37.22 10.17 -11.22
C GLN A 547 35.91 10.92 -11.11
N VAL A 548 35.96 12.20 -10.75
CA VAL A 548 34.75 12.94 -10.34
C VAL A 548 33.79 13.15 -11.52
N ARG A 549 34.33 13.62 -12.65
CA ARG A 549 33.55 13.92 -13.85
C ARG A 549 33.06 12.65 -14.53
N GLU A 550 33.89 11.61 -14.58
CA GLU A 550 33.49 10.30 -15.09
C GLU A 550 32.46 9.62 -14.18
N ALA A 551 32.65 9.64 -12.86
CA ALA A 551 31.63 9.15 -11.91
C ALA A 551 30.30 9.90 -12.06
N LYS A 552 30.31 11.20 -12.32
CA LYS A 552 29.09 11.96 -12.60
C LYS A 552 28.40 11.51 -13.91
N ARG A 553 29.17 11.09 -14.92
CA ARG A 553 28.67 10.82 -16.27
C ARG A 553 28.23 9.37 -16.47
N SER A 554 29.03 8.42 -15.99
CA SER A 554 29.02 7.03 -16.46
C SER A 554 28.98 5.99 -15.34
N LEU A 555 28.60 6.37 -14.12
CA LEU A 555 28.61 5.48 -12.93
C LEU A 555 27.88 4.15 -13.17
N LEU A 556 26.73 4.19 -13.84
CA LEU A 556 25.87 3.03 -14.07
C LEU A 556 25.79 2.59 -15.54
N ASP A 557 26.57 3.16 -16.46
CA ASP A 557 26.48 2.85 -17.90
C ASP A 557 26.72 1.36 -18.21
N HIS A 558 27.71 0.77 -17.54
CA HIS A 558 27.99 -0.66 -17.65
C HIS A 558 26.84 -1.51 -17.10
N PHE A 559 26.26 -1.08 -15.98
CA PHE A 559 25.11 -1.76 -15.39
C PHE A 559 23.88 -1.71 -16.30
N PHE A 560 23.62 -0.58 -16.94
CA PHE A 560 22.53 -0.45 -17.92
C PHE A 560 22.76 -1.35 -19.15
N THR A 561 24.00 -1.48 -19.61
CA THR A 561 24.36 -2.38 -20.71
C THR A 561 24.12 -3.84 -20.32
N GLU A 562 24.53 -4.24 -19.11
CA GLU A 562 24.28 -5.59 -18.58
C GLU A 562 22.79 -5.87 -18.39
N LEU A 563 22.02 -4.90 -17.86
CA LEU A 563 20.57 -5.02 -17.66
C LEU A 563 19.81 -5.29 -18.95
N GLY A 564 20.21 -4.65 -20.06
CA GLY A 564 19.61 -4.86 -21.37
C GLY A 564 19.78 -6.29 -21.91
N ALA A 565 20.79 -7.02 -21.43
CA ALA A 565 21.04 -8.41 -21.82
C ALA A 565 20.37 -9.45 -20.88
N ARG A 566 19.75 -9.01 -19.77
CA ARG A 566 19.17 -9.93 -18.78
C ARG A 566 17.78 -10.42 -19.19
N GLU A 567 17.52 -11.70 -18.92
CA GLU A 567 16.20 -12.31 -19.15
C GLU A 567 15.17 -11.89 -18.09
N THR A 568 13.88 -12.03 -18.40
CA THR A 568 12.76 -11.67 -17.51
C THR A 568 12.85 -12.30 -16.12
N LYS A 569 13.33 -13.55 -16.02
CA LYS A 569 13.51 -14.23 -14.73
C LYS A 569 14.58 -13.56 -13.86
N GLN A 570 15.65 -13.06 -14.49
CA GLN A 570 16.73 -12.37 -13.79
C GLN A 570 16.29 -10.97 -13.37
N LEU A 571 15.53 -10.25 -14.22
CA LEU A 571 14.93 -8.96 -13.85
C LEU A 571 13.95 -9.09 -12.70
N SER A 572 13.18 -10.19 -12.65
CA SER A 572 12.24 -10.45 -11.55
C SER A 572 12.95 -10.70 -10.22
N LYS A 573 14.16 -11.29 -10.24
CA LYS A 573 14.98 -11.47 -9.02
C LYS A 573 15.52 -10.15 -8.47
N LEU A 574 15.70 -9.14 -9.33
CA LEU A 574 16.14 -7.81 -8.89
C LEU A 574 15.02 -7.04 -8.20
N LEU A 575 13.78 -7.25 -8.64
CA LEU A 575 12.57 -6.64 -8.08
C LEU A 575 11.92 -7.56 -7.03
N ASP A 576 12.73 -8.21 -6.20
CA ASP A 576 12.25 -9.06 -5.13
C ASP A 576 11.67 -8.22 -4.00
N GLU A 577 10.34 -8.16 -3.96
CA GLU A 577 9.59 -7.53 -2.89
C GLU A 577 9.26 -8.55 -1.80
N ASP A 578 9.10 -8.07 -0.57
CA ASP A 578 8.54 -8.86 0.52
C ASP A 578 7.15 -9.41 0.10
N PRO A 579 6.93 -10.74 0.14
CA PRO A 579 5.64 -11.34 -0.21
C PRO A 579 4.46 -10.75 0.57
N GLU A 580 4.68 -10.36 1.83
CA GLU A 580 3.63 -9.74 2.66
C GLU A 580 3.25 -8.34 2.14
N VAL A 581 4.22 -7.56 1.67
CA VAL A 581 3.99 -6.24 1.08
C VAL A 581 3.25 -6.36 -0.24
N MET A 582 3.64 -7.35 -1.07
CA MET A 582 2.98 -7.62 -2.34
C MET A 582 1.52 -8.05 -2.13
N GLU A 583 1.25 -8.96 -1.19
CA GLU A 583 -0.10 -9.41 -0.86
C GLU A 583 -0.94 -8.27 -0.29
N ARG A 584 -0.37 -7.48 0.64
CA ARG A 584 -1.04 -6.29 1.20
C ARG A 584 -1.38 -5.27 0.13
N ARG A 585 -0.44 -4.96 -0.78
CA ARG A 585 -0.69 -4.05 -1.92
C ARG A 585 -1.82 -4.56 -2.80
N ALA A 586 -1.84 -5.86 -3.11
CA ALA A 586 -2.90 -6.47 -3.93
C ALA A 586 -4.27 -6.36 -3.26
N LYS A 587 -4.37 -6.65 -1.96
CA LYS A 587 -5.61 -6.51 -1.17
C LYS A 587 -6.09 -5.06 -1.14
N LEU A 588 -5.20 -4.10 -0.87
CA LEU A 588 -5.53 -2.68 -0.85
C LEU A 588 -5.97 -2.17 -2.22
N ALA A 589 -5.32 -2.61 -3.31
CA ALA A 589 -5.70 -2.24 -4.67
C ALA A 589 -7.09 -2.77 -5.05
N GLN A 590 -7.40 -4.02 -4.69
CA GLN A 590 -8.75 -4.59 -4.88
C GLN A 590 -9.81 -3.81 -4.09
N ARG A 591 -9.50 -3.44 -2.84
CA ARG A 591 -10.40 -2.62 -2.02
C ARG A 591 -10.60 -1.22 -2.61
N LEU A 592 -9.53 -0.57 -3.07
CA LEU A 592 -9.61 0.75 -3.69
C LEU A 592 -10.49 0.74 -4.96
N GLU A 593 -10.32 -0.27 -5.82
CA GLU A 593 -11.13 -0.40 -7.03
C GLU A 593 -12.62 -0.55 -6.72
N LEU A 594 -12.94 -1.29 -5.66
CA LEU A 594 -14.31 -1.44 -5.21
C LEU A 594 -14.90 -0.13 -4.70
N TYR A 595 -14.15 0.65 -3.92
CA TYR A 595 -14.60 1.95 -3.42
C TYR A 595 -14.79 2.96 -4.58
N ARG A 596 -13.93 2.91 -5.60
CA ARG A 596 -14.09 3.72 -6.83
C ARG A 596 -15.32 3.29 -7.63
N SER A 597 -15.54 1.99 -7.79
CA SER A 597 -16.75 1.47 -8.43
C SER A 597 -18.00 1.89 -7.64
N ALA A 598 -17.97 1.78 -6.32
CA ALA A 598 -19.05 2.22 -5.43
C ALA A 598 -19.34 3.73 -5.58
N GLN A 599 -18.30 4.55 -5.59
CA GLN A 599 -18.41 6.00 -5.81
C GLN A 599 -19.08 6.30 -7.15
N ALA A 600 -18.62 5.66 -8.23
CA ALA A 600 -19.18 5.84 -9.56
C ALA A 600 -20.66 5.42 -9.65
N GLU A 601 -21.04 4.33 -8.98
CA GLU A 601 -22.44 3.89 -8.93
C GLU A 601 -23.32 4.88 -8.14
N ILE A 602 -22.83 5.41 -7.02
CA ILE A 602 -23.57 6.40 -6.23
C ILE A 602 -23.76 7.70 -7.04
N ASP A 603 -22.70 8.16 -7.71
CA ASP A 603 -22.75 9.37 -8.53
C ASP A 603 -23.74 9.17 -9.69
N ALA A 604 -23.70 8.03 -10.39
CA ALA A 604 -24.66 7.73 -11.45
C ALA A 604 -26.13 7.81 -11.00
N VAL A 605 -26.43 7.43 -9.74
CA VAL A 605 -27.78 7.51 -9.17
C VAL A 605 -28.12 8.91 -8.66
N ALA A 606 -27.15 9.66 -8.16
CA ALA A 606 -27.33 11.04 -7.68
C ALA A 606 -27.63 12.04 -8.82
N TRP A 607 -27.05 11.81 -10.01
CA TRP A 607 -27.21 12.67 -11.19
C TRP A 607 -28.41 12.30 -12.10
N ALA A 608 -29.06 11.15 -11.87
CA ALA A 608 -30.24 10.71 -12.61
C ALA A 608 -31.55 11.39 -12.14
N LYS A 609 -31.49 12.70 -11.88
CA LYS A 609 -32.64 13.53 -11.48
C LYS A 609 -33.59 13.81 -12.64
#